data_AF-A0A1V1PDB0-F1
#
_entry.id   AF-A0A1V1PDB0-F1
#
_cell.length_a   1.000
_cell.length_b   1.000
_cell.length_c   1.000
_cell.angle_alpha   90.00
_cell.angle_beta   90.00
_cell.angle_gamma   90.00
#
_symmetry.space_group_name_H-M   'P 1'
#
loop_
_entity.id
_entity.type
_entity.pdbx_description
1 polymer ?
#
loop_
_entity_poly.entity_id
_entity_poly.type
_entity_poly.pdbx_seq_one_letter_code
_entity_poly.pdbx_strand_id
1 'polypeptide(L)'
;MNKTYKIISILTICLLWIIHPQNAFSLEYFTNVKSTNSWIDFAGSITIDQKNTMPGDEIAAFVMNEPNEEMLVGAAKIGTTSQKYFLIHIFEDDTLTQHKDGAKRDDILHFKYWQKMTNTVIPILEEYMTHESIYGLSPHTIPPVFKPGAMGVIYGQLTINLPAPEPDITCDLNKDGKVNLSDVIQLFQYLVK
;
A
#
# COMPACT_ATOMS: atom_id res chain seq x y z
N MET A 1 5.52 -30.38 -43.77
CA MET A 1 5.34 -30.28 -42.30
C MET A 1 4.00 -30.92 -41.95
N ASN A 2 4.01 -32.07 -41.25
CA ASN A 2 2.81 -32.90 -41.04
C ASN A 2 1.75 -32.18 -40.18
N LYS A 3 0.47 -32.26 -40.59
CA LYS A 3 -0.68 -31.65 -39.89
C LYS A 3 -0.72 -32.02 -38.40
N THR A 4 -0.23 -33.19 -38.03
CA THR A 4 -0.17 -33.70 -36.66
C THR A 4 0.71 -32.85 -35.74
N TYR A 5 1.83 -32.32 -36.22
CA TYR A 5 2.72 -31.48 -35.40
C TYR A 5 2.08 -30.11 -35.08
N LYS A 6 1.27 -29.55 -35.99
CA LYS A 6 0.56 -28.28 -35.73
C LYS A 6 -0.46 -28.39 -34.60
N ILE A 7 -1.17 -29.52 -34.50
CA ILE A 7 -2.19 -29.74 -33.47
C ILE A 7 -1.55 -29.92 -32.09
N ILE A 8 -0.44 -30.66 -32.02
CA ILE A 8 0.28 -30.88 -30.75
C ILE A 8 0.86 -29.56 -30.24
N SER A 9 1.48 -28.74 -31.08
CA SER A 9 2.03 -27.44 -30.65
C SER A 9 0.97 -26.47 -30.14
N ILE A 10 -0.23 -26.43 -30.74
CA ILE A 10 -1.33 -25.56 -30.26
C ILE A 10 -1.84 -26.04 -28.90
N LEU A 11 -1.98 -27.35 -28.69
CA LEU A 11 -2.38 -27.92 -27.40
C LEU A 11 -1.35 -27.66 -26.30
N THR A 12 -0.05 -27.76 -26.60
CA THR A 12 1.02 -27.47 -25.62
C THR A 12 1.03 -25.99 -25.22
N ILE A 13 0.81 -25.08 -26.17
CA ILE A 13 0.72 -23.63 -25.89
C ILE A 13 -0.51 -23.33 -25.02
N CYS A 14 -1.68 -23.89 -25.33
CA CYS A 14 -2.87 -23.71 -24.48
C CYS A 14 -2.68 -24.27 -23.07
N LEU A 15 -2.00 -25.42 -22.93
CA LEU A 15 -1.76 -26.03 -21.62
C LEU A 15 -0.81 -25.18 -20.75
N LEU A 16 0.20 -24.52 -21.35
CA LEU A 16 1.12 -23.63 -20.63
C LEU A 16 0.45 -22.37 -20.06
N TRP A 17 -0.67 -21.92 -20.64
CA TRP A 17 -1.43 -20.78 -20.13
C TRP A 17 -2.38 -21.15 -18.99
N ILE A 18 -2.77 -22.42 -18.86
CA ILE A 18 -3.71 -22.88 -17.81
C ILE A 18 -2.97 -23.15 -16.48
N ILE A 19 -1.65 -23.40 -16.51
CA ILE A 19 -0.88 -23.78 -15.31
C ILE A 19 -0.22 -22.59 -14.62
N HIS A 20 -0.40 -21.35 -15.09
CA HIS A 20 0.02 -20.19 -14.29
C HIS A 20 -0.98 -20.01 -13.16
N PRO A 21 -0.63 -20.30 -11.90
CA PRO A 21 -1.54 -20.06 -10.81
C PRO A 21 -1.82 -18.56 -10.81
N GLN A 22 -3.05 -18.19 -11.16
CA GLN A 22 -3.60 -16.89 -10.83
C GLN A 22 -3.83 -16.90 -9.33
N ASN A 23 -2.73 -16.80 -8.58
CA ASN A 23 -2.80 -16.46 -7.19
C ASN A 23 -3.34 -15.03 -7.17
N ALA A 24 -4.67 -14.92 -7.13
CA ALA A 24 -5.33 -13.71 -6.69
C ALA A 24 -4.75 -13.46 -5.30
N PHE A 25 -3.80 -12.53 -5.22
CA PHE A 25 -3.06 -12.36 -3.99
C PHE A 25 -4.00 -11.72 -2.97
N SER A 26 -4.51 -12.52 -2.05
CA SER A 26 -5.23 -11.99 -0.90
C SER A 26 -4.28 -11.14 -0.04
N LEU A 27 -4.85 -10.11 0.57
CA LEU A 27 -4.16 -9.34 1.60
C LEU A 27 -3.90 -10.23 2.82
N GLU A 28 -2.73 -10.06 3.42
CA GLU A 28 -2.23 -10.80 4.57
C GLU A 28 -2.26 -9.94 5.83
N TYR A 29 -1.92 -8.66 5.72
CA TYR A 29 -1.84 -7.75 6.87
C TYR A 29 -3.01 -6.78 6.92
N PHE A 30 -3.22 -5.99 5.85
CA PHE A 30 -4.32 -5.01 5.80
C PHE A 30 -5.63 -5.67 5.43
N THR A 31 -6.13 -6.52 6.32
CA THR A 31 -7.39 -7.25 6.16
C THR A 31 -8.60 -6.35 6.48
N ASN A 32 -9.80 -6.80 6.10
CA ASN A 32 -11.07 -6.12 6.38
C ASN A 32 -11.30 -4.79 5.65
N VAL A 33 -10.76 -4.61 4.44
CA VAL A 33 -11.19 -3.52 3.56
C VAL A 33 -12.67 -3.70 3.24
N LYS A 34 -13.52 -2.76 3.65
CA LYS A 34 -14.94 -2.75 3.31
C LYS A 34 -15.09 -2.19 1.89
N SER A 35 -15.54 -3.03 0.97
CA SER A 35 -15.87 -2.58 -0.38
C SER A 35 -17.22 -1.88 -0.38
N THR A 36 -17.30 -0.79 -1.14
CA THR A 36 -18.54 -0.08 -1.47
C THR A 36 -18.76 -0.10 -2.98
N ASN A 37 -19.89 0.46 -3.45
CA ASN A 37 -20.26 0.44 -4.87
C ASN A 37 -19.56 1.51 -5.72
N SER A 38 -18.73 2.35 -5.10
CA SER A 38 -17.98 3.42 -5.77
C SER A 38 -16.55 3.45 -5.24
N TRP A 39 -15.58 3.65 -6.13
CA TRP A 39 -14.19 3.77 -5.79
C TRP A 39 -13.44 4.58 -6.84
N ILE A 40 -12.26 5.05 -6.45
CA ILE A 40 -11.24 5.58 -7.35
C ILE A 40 -10.01 4.70 -7.28
N ASP A 41 -9.22 4.72 -8.33
CA ASP A 41 -7.95 4.01 -8.37
C ASP A 41 -6.82 4.97 -8.09
N PHE A 42 -5.90 4.59 -7.21
CA PHE A 42 -4.63 5.27 -7.03
C PHE A 42 -3.52 4.36 -7.55
N ALA A 43 -2.70 4.88 -8.45
CA ALA A 43 -1.52 4.19 -8.95
C ALA A 43 -0.26 4.88 -8.45
N GLY A 44 0.77 4.08 -8.20
CA GLY A 44 2.02 4.64 -7.69
C GLY A 44 3.14 3.63 -7.64
N SER A 45 4.27 4.09 -7.13
CA SER A 45 5.44 3.26 -6.89
C SER A 45 6.03 3.53 -5.52
N ILE A 46 6.62 2.50 -4.92
CA ILE A 46 7.29 2.61 -3.63
C ILE A 46 8.71 2.06 -3.71
N THR A 47 9.65 2.77 -3.10
CA THR A 47 11.02 2.32 -2.86
C THR A 47 11.40 2.53 -1.41
N ILE A 48 12.34 1.73 -0.92
CA ILE A 48 12.93 1.86 0.42
C ILE A 48 14.44 1.98 0.21
N ASP A 49 15.05 3.07 0.65
CA ASP A 49 16.48 3.30 0.43
C ASP A 49 16.88 3.15 -1.05
N GLN A 50 16.05 3.71 -1.94
CA GLN A 50 16.17 3.61 -3.40
C GLN A 50 16.12 2.17 -3.98
N LYS A 51 15.81 1.17 -3.15
CA LYS A 51 15.65 -0.22 -3.58
C LYS A 51 14.16 -0.53 -3.78
N ASN A 52 13.88 -1.43 -4.72
CA ASN A 52 12.53 -1.94 -4.92
C ASN A 52 12.05 -2.67 -3.66
N THR A 53 10.76 -2.54 -3.37
CA THR A 53 10.05 -3.34 -2.37
C THR A 53 10.00 -4.81 -2.76
N MET A 54 9.71 -5.68 -1.80
CA MET A 54 9.64 -7.12 -2.05
C MET A 54 8.22 -7.54 -2.43
N PRO A 55 8.07 -8.52 -3.34
CA PRO A 55 6.76 -9.11 -3.61
C PRO A 55 6.13 -9.64 -2.32
N GLY A 56 4.88 -9.26 -2.06
CA GLY A 56 4.17 -9.64 -0.85
C GLY A 56 4.05 -8.55 0.20
N ASP A 57 4.84 -7.48 0.10
CA ASP A 57 4.64 -6.25 0.88
C ASP A 57 3.29 -5.62 0.51
N GLU A 58 2.71 -4.84 1.42
CA GLU A 58 1.37 -4.27 1.23
C GLU A 58 1.36 -2.76 1.47
N ILE A 59 0.46 -2.07 0.78
CA ILE A 59 0.16 -0.66 1.01
C ILE A 59 -1.33 -0.52 1.32
N ALA A 60 -1.66 0.37 2.24
CA ALA A 60 -3.03 0.69 2.63
C ALA A 60 -3.25 2.20 2.68
N ALA A 61 -4.47 2.60 2.38
CA ALA A 61 -4.95 3.97 2.49
C ALA A 61 -6.00 4.05 3.60
N PHE A 62 -5.86 5.07 4.44
CA PHE A 62 -6.72 5.35 5.58
C PHE A 62 -7.29 6.76 5.50
N VAL A 63 -8.46 6.96 6.11
CA VAL A 63 -9.02 8.29 6.40
C VAL A 63 -9.34 8.38 7.88
N MET A 64 -9.40 9.59 8.44
CA MET A 64 -9.88 9.77 9.80
C MET A 64 -11.40 9.61 9.84
N ASN A 65 -11.89 8.74 10.72
CA ASN A 65 -13.32 8.56 11.00
C ASN A 65 -13.76 9.50 12.13
N GLU A 66 -13.01 9.47 13.23
CA GLU A 66 -13.15 10.32 14.41
C GLU A 66 -11.76 10.84 14.84
N PRO A 67 -11.65 11.80 15.77
CA PRO A 67 -10.36 12.21 16.30
C PRO A 67 -9.57 11.01 16.86
N ASN A 68 -8.45 10.68 16.21
CA ASN A 68 -7.58 9.54 16.51
C ASN A 68 -8.12 8.14 16.11
N GLU A 69 -9.18 8.06 15.31
CA GLU A 69 -9.63 6.79 14.73
C GLU A 69 -9.42 6.78 13.22
N GLU A 70 -8.58 5.87 12.74
CA GLU A 70 -8.35 5.66 11.31
C GLU A 70 -9.25 4.54 10.76
N MET A 71 -9.81 4.77 9.58
CA MET A 71 -10.61 3.81 8.83
C MET A 71 -9.84 3.37 7.58
N LEU A 72 -9.69 2.06 7.41
CA LEU A 72 -9.08 1.46 6.22
C LEU A 72 -10.05 1.58 5.03
N VAL A 73 -9.69 2.36 4.02
CA VAL A 73 -10.54 2.63 2.84
C VAL A 73 -10.00 2.00 1.56
N GLY A 74 -8.82 1.41 1.61
CA GLY A 74 -8.24 0.67 0.50
C GLY A 74 -6.96 -0.04 0.93
N ALA A 75 -6.64 -1.15 0.28
CA ALA A 75 -5.34 -1.79 0.41
C ALA A 75 -5.00 -2.59 -0.84
N ALA A 76 -3.70 -2.75 -1.10
CA ALA A 76 -3.18 -3.51 -2.22
C ALA A 76 -1.86 -4.18 -1.85
N LYS A 77 -1.62 -5.35 -2.44
CA LYS A 77 -0.31 -6.00 -2.40
C LYS A 77 0.58 -5.45 -3.50
N ILE A 78 1.83 -5.19 -3.16
CA ILE A 78 2.83 -4.66 -4.09
C ILE A 78 3.43 -5.82 -4.88
N GLY A 79 3.76 -5.55 -6.14
CA GLY A 79 4.37 -6.55 -7.02
C GLY A 79 3.38 -7.44 -7.76
N THR A 80 2.07 -7.18 -7.66
CA THR A 80 1.03 -7.92 -8.41
C THR A 80 1.15 -7.68 -9.92
N THR A 81 1.45 -6.45 -10.34
CA THR A 81 1.69 -6.10 -11.74
C THR A 81 3.18 -5.93 -12.05
N SER A 82 3.93 -5.28 -11.15
CA SER A 82 5.38 -5.08 -11.26
C SER A 82 5.95 -4.75 -9.88
N GLN A 83 7.19 -5.19 -9.59
CA GLN A 83 7.76 -5.27 -8.23
C GLN A 83 7.74 -3.97 -7.41
N LYS A 84 7.75 -2.79 -8.06
CA LYS A 84 7.75 -1.50 -7.37
C LYS A 84 6.42 -0.74 -7.43
N TYR A 85 5.46 -1.22 -8.21
CA TYR A 85 4.22 -0.50 -8.46
C TYR A 85 3.06 -1.09 -7.67
N PHE A 86 2.12 -0.23 -7.32
CA PHE A 86 0.84 -0.60 -6.73
C PHE A 86 -0.31 0.06 -7.49
N LEU A 87 -1.47 -0.60 -7.42
CA LEU A 87 -2.76 -0.07 -7.81
C LEU A 87 -3.71 -0.37 -6.65
N ILE A 88 -4.25 0.67 -6.02
CA ILE A 88 -5.12 0.57 -4.85
C ILE A 88 -6.50 1.11 -5.19
N HIS A 89 -7.53 0.32 -4.92
CA HIS A 89 -8.92 0.78 -4.94
C HIS A 89 -9.20 1.48 -3.61
N ILE A 90 -9.58 2.76 -3.68
CA ILE A 90 -10.00 3.53 -2.51
C ILE A 90 -11.51 3.71 -2.59
N PHE A 91 -12.22 3.05 -1.67
CA PHE A 91 -13.67 2.99 -1.65
C PHE A 91 -14.28 4.28 -1.09
N GLU A 92 -15.29 4.78 -1.80
CA GLU A 92 -16.06 5.97 -1.41
C GLU A 92 -17.06 5.64 -0.31
N ASP A 93 -17.36 6.61 0.55
CA ASP A 93 -18.41 6.55 1.56
C ASP A 93 -19.80 6.36 0.93
N ASP A 94 -20.58 5.37 1.40
CA ASP A 94 -21.95 5.17 0.93
C ASP A 94 -22.92 6.09 1.69
N THR A 95 -23.39 7.13 0.99
CA THR A 95 -24.34 8.13 1.51
C THR A 95 -25.68 7.55 2.00
N LEU A 96 -26.01 6.29 1.67
CA LEU A 96 -27.21 5.60 2.15
C LEU A 96 -27.01 4.93 3.51
N THR A 97 -25.78 4.80 3.98
CA THR A 97 -25.47 4.21 5.28
C THR A 97 -25.47 5.27 6.37
N GLN A 98 -25.82 4.87 7.59
CA GLN A 98 -25.87 5.79 8.73
C GLN A 98 -24.48 6.17 9.26
N HIS A 99 -23.50 5.28 9.08
CA HIS A 99 -22.13 5.42 9.59
C HIS A 99 -21.17 5.55 8.42
N LYS A 100 -20.14 6.37 8.58
CA LYS A 100 -19.07 6.48 7.58
C LYS A 100 -18.50 5.10 7.31
N ASP A 101 -18.36 4.73 6.06
CA ASP A 101 -17.87 3.41 5.65
C ASP A 101 -16.93 3.42 4.45
N GLY A 102 -16.54 4.61 4.02
CA GLY A 102 -15.50 4.84 3.03
C GLY A 102 -14.94 6.26 3.14
N ALA A 103 -14.17 6.65 2.13
CA ALA A 103 -13.62 8.00 2.04
C ALA A 103 -14.70 9.00 1.56
N LYS A 104 -14.82 10.12 2.26
CA LYS A 104 -15.64 11.26 1.84
C LYS A 104 -14.82 12.22 0.99
N ARG A 105 -15.52 13.02 0.19
CA ARG A 105 -14.90 14.14 -0.52
C ARG A 105 -14.08 14.98 0.46
N ASP A 106 -12.86 15.31 0.03
CA ASP A 106 -11.91 16.14 0.76
C ASP A 106 -11.26 15.48 2.00
N ASP A 107 -11.52 14.19 2.25
CA ASP A 107 -10.75 13.45 3.24
C ASP A 107 -9.27 13.38 2.83
N ILE A 108 -8.38 13.60 3.79
CA ILE A 108 -6.94 13.37 3.61
C ILE A 108 -6.69 11.86 3.67
N LEU A 109 -5.96 11.35 2.67
CA LEU A 109 -5.56 9.96 2.60
C LEU A 109 -4.22 9.77 3.31
N HIS A 110 -4.24 9.00 4.39
CA HIS A 110 -3.06 8.59 5.13
C HIS A 110 -2.61 7.21 4.62
N PHE A 111 -1.40 7.12 4.09
CA PHE A 111 -0.88 5.84 3.60
C PHE A 111 -0.02 5.16 4.65
N LYS A 112 -0.12 3.83 4.71
CA LYS A 112 0.80 2.98 5.46
C LYS A 112 1.34 1.87 4.58
N TYR A 113 2.59 1.52 4.83
CA TYR A 113 3.28 0.43 4.16
C TYR A 113 3.57 -0.68 5.16
N TRP A 114 3.24 -1.92 4.83
CA TRP A 114 3.62 -3.09 5.61
C TRP A 114 4.72 -3.86 4.91
N GLN A 115 5.86 -3.99 5.59
CA GLN A 115 6.99 -4.79 5.14
C GLN A 115 6.84 -6.20 5.67
N LYS A 116 6.60 -7.16 4.79
CA LYS A 116 6.29 -8.55 5.14
C LYS A 116 7.45 -9.24 5.86
N MET A 117 8.67 -9.07 5.36
CA MET A 117 9.85 -9.77 5.89
C MET A 117 10.13 -9.44 7.36
N THR A 118 9.95 -8.18 7.75
CA THR A 118 10.19 -7.67 9.10
C THR A 118 8.90 -7.55 9.92
N ASN A 119 7.75 -7.86 9.31
CA ASN A 119 6.42 -7.67 9.88
C ASN A 119 6.21 -6.27 10.49
N THR A 120 6.71 -5.24 9.81
CA THR A 120 6.72 -3.85 10.32
C THR A 120 5.78 -2.97 9.50
N VAL A 121 5.02 -2.12 10.19
CA VAL A 121 4.18 -1.09 9.57
C VAL A 121 4.89 0.26 9.64
N ILE A 122 5.05 0.89 8.49
CA ILE A 122 5.70 2.18 8.32
C ILE A 122 4.62 3.20 7.90
N PRO A 123 4.33 4.22 8.72
CA PRO A 123 3.48 5.33 8.28
C PRO A 123 4.21 6.12 7.19
N ILE A 124 3.50 6.41 6.09
CA ILE A 124 4.09 7.15 4.97
C ILE A 124 3.80 8.63 5.19
N LEU A 125 4.85 9.38 5.52
CA LEU A 125 4.80 10.83 5.73
C LEU A 125 4.80 11.59 4.39
N GLU A 126 4.28 12.81 4.40
CA GLU A 126 4.22 13.68 3.21
C GLU A 126 5.60 13.96 2.59
N GLU A 127 6.64 14.08 3.41
CA GLU A 127 8.02 14.31 2.95
C GLU A 127 8.59 13.14 2.14
N TYR A 128 8.00 11.95 2.25
CA TYR A 128 8.37 10.77 1.46
C TYR A 128 7.57 10.64 0.17
N MET A 129 6.59 11.52 -0.05
CA MET A 129 5.72 11.49 -1.22
C MET A 129 6.18 12.50 -2.26
N THR A 130 6.14 12.07 -3.51
CA THR A 130 6.31 12.92 -4.69
C THR A 130 5.27 12.50 -5.72
N HIS A 131 4.97 13.38 -6.67
CA HIS A 131 4.05 13.05 -7.75
C HIS A 131 4.68 13.39 -9.09
N GLU A 132 4.40 12.56 -10.09
CA GLU A 132 4.73 12.83 -11.48
C GLU A 132 3.43 13.01 -12.27
N SER A 133 3.40 14.03 -13.14
CA SER A 133 2.27 14.23 -14.05
C SER A 133 2.38 13.26 -15.23
N ILE A 134 1.49 12.28 -15.28
CA ILE A 134 1.33 11.40 -16.44
C ILE A 134 0.15 11.86 -17.27
N TYR A 135 0.34 11.95 -18.58
CA TYR A 135 -0.75 12.21 -19.52
C TYR A 135 -1.85 11.14 -19.39
N GLY A 136 -3.09 11.58 -19.16
CA GLY A 136 -4.27 10.72 -19.04
C GLY A 136 -4.60 10.27 -17.62
N LEU A 137 -3.78 10.59 -16.62
CA LEU A 137 -4.12 10.40 -15.20
C LEU A 137 -4.55 11.71 -14.56
N SER A 138 -5.44 11.62 -13.57
CA SER A 138 -5.88 12.81 -12.82
C SER A 138 -4.76 13.26 -11.85
N PRO A 139 -4.48 14.56 -11.74
CA PRO A 139 -3.51 15.08 -10.78
C PRO A 139 -4.02 14.90 -9.35
N HIS A 140 -3.09 14.85 -8.39
CA HIS A 140 -3.40 14.77 -6.96
C HIS A 140 -2.51 15.73 -6.14
N THR A 141 -2.90 15.98 -4.90
CA THR A 141 -2.15 16.80 -3.93
C THR A 141 -1.21 15.94 -3.09
N ILE A 142 -0.28 16.58 -2.35
CA ILE A 142 0.48 15.95 -1.28
C ILE A 142 0.17 16.75 0.00
N PRO A 143 -0.47 16.15 1.03
CA PRO A 143 -0.93 14.76 1.06
C PRO A 143 -2.06 14.52 0.04
N PRO A 144 -2.25 13.28 -0.45
CA PRO A 144 -3.37 12.97 -1.34
C PRO A 144 -4.71 13.21 -0.64
N VAL A 145 -5.64 13.79 -1.38
CA VAL A 145 -7.00 14.07 -0.90
C VAL A 145 -7.97 13.27 -1.74
N PHE A 146 -8.94 12.63 -1.09
CA PHE A 146 -9.97 11.87 -1.78
C PHE A 146 -10.91 12.79 -2.57
N LYS A 147 -11.02 12.53 -3.87
CA LYS A 147 -11.91 13.24 -4.79
C LYS A 147 -12.80 12.20 -5.48
N PRO A 148 -14.11 12.16 -5.17
CA PRO A 148 -15.04 11.29 -5.85
C PRO A 148 -14.92 11.43 -7.37
N GLY A 149 -14.99 10.30 -8.06
CA GLY A 149 -14.86 10.23 -9.51
C GLY A 149 -15.79 9.18 -10.09
N ALA A 150 -15.91 9.14 -11.41
CA ALA A 150 -16.51 8.00 -12.06
C ALA A 150 -15.68 6.73 -11.77
N MET A 151 -16.35 5.58 -11.70
CA MET A 151 -15.68 4.30 -11.51
C MET A 151 -14.57 4.11 -12.57
N GLY A 152 -13.36 3.79 -12.11
CA GLY A 152 -12.19 3.64 -12.97
C GLY A 152 -11.44 4.93 -13.29
N VAL A 153 -11.78 6.06 -12.65
CA VAL A 153 -10.87 7.22 -12.63
C VAL A 153 -9.61 6.84 -11.86
N ILE A 154 -8.47 6.96 -12.54
CA ILE A 154 -7.16 6.70 -11.97
C ILE A 154 -6.47 8.02 -11.64
N TYR A 155 -6.07 8.18 -10.38
CA TYR A 155 -5.27 9.29 -9.90
C TYR A 155 -3.79 8.92 -9.88
N GLY A 156 -3.02 9.74 -10.62
CA GLY A 156 -1.57 9.92 -10.51
C GLY A 156 -0.63 8.73 -10.69
N GLN A 157 0.66 9.06 -10.58
CA GLN A 157 1.75 8.20 -10.15
C GLN A 157 2.27 8.77 -8.82
N LEU A 158 1.74 8.28 -7.70
CA LEU A 158 2.24 8.61 -6.37
C LEU A 158 3.57 7.88 -6.16
N THR A 159 4.68 8.60 -6.17
CA THR A 159 6.01 8.04 -5.95
C THR A 159 6.40 8.23 -4.49
N ILE A 160 6.59 7.10 -3.80
CA ILE A 160 6.92 7.03 -2.37
C ILE A 160 8.36 6.56 -2.22
N ASN A 161 9.18 7.35 -1.54
CA ASN A 161 10.58 7.04 -1.27
C ASN A 161 10.78 6.97 0.25
N LEU A 162 10.62 5.78 0.82
CA LEU A 162 10.84 5.57 2.24
C LEU A 162 12.35 5.55 2.55
N PRO A 163 12.77 6.09 3.71
CA PRO A 163 14.14 5.90 4.16
C PRO A 163 14.41 4.41 4.44
N ALA A 164 15.67 4.03 4.51
CA ALA A 164 16.02 2.73 5.08
C ALA A 164 15.34 2.62 6.46
N PRO A 165 14.78 1.46 6.83
CA PRO A 165 14.44 1.25 8.23
C PRO A 165 15.71 1.52 9.03
N GLU A 166 15.62 2.44 10.00
CA GLU A 166 16.71 2.63 10.95
C GLU A 166 17.08 1.23 11.47
N PRO A 167 18.37 0.87 11.47
CA PRO A 167 18.78 -0.43 12.00
C PRO A 167 18.11 -0.58 13.36
N ASP A 168 17.50 -1.74 13.63
CA ASP A 168 16.96 -2.04 14.96
C ASP A 168 18.14 -2.01 15.93
N ILE A 169 18.44 -0.82 16.45
CA ILE A 169 19.52 -0.65 17.38
C ILE A 169 18.93 -1.22 18.64
N THR A 170 19.33 -2.44 18.95
CA THR A 170 18.79 -3.28 20.03
C THR A 170 18.91 -2.62 21.43
N CYS A 171 19.52 -1.43 21.48
CA CYS A 171 19.80 -0.62 22.65
C CYS A 171 19.13 0.78 22.59
N ASP A 172 18.32 1.10 21.57
CA ASP A 172 17.49 2.30 21.51
C ASP A 172 16.12 1.99 22.14
N LEU A 173 16.11 2.05 23.47
CA LEU A 173 14.95 1.69 24.28
C LEU A 173 13.86 2.76 24.22
N ASN A 174 14.23 4.02 23.96
CA ASN A 174 13.29 5.13 23.87
C ASN A 174 12.75 5.35 22.46
N LYS A 175 13.32 4.65 21.46
CA LYS A 175 12.96 4.71 20.03
C LYS A 175 13.14 6.12 19.45
N ASP A 176 14.15 6.86 19.92
CA ASP A 176 14.47 8.19 19.41
C ASP A 176 15.46 8.18 18.22
N GLY A 177 15.86 6.99 17.78
CA GLY A 177 16.82 6.75 16.70
C GLY A 177 18.28 6.87 17.16
N LYS A 178 18.56 7.05 18.45
CA LYS A 178 19.91 7.25 18.98
C LYS A 178 20.14 6.42 20.24
N VAL A 179 21.14 5.56 20.22
CA VAL A 179 21.62 4.92 21.47
C VAL A 179 22.40 5.92 22.31
N ASN A 180 21.83 6.33 23.43
CA ASN A 180 22.38 7.34 24.31
C ASN A 180 22.04 7.08 25.80
N LEU A 181 22.37 8.03 26.68
CA LEU A 181 22.15 7.87 28.13
C LEU A 181 20.66 7.78 28.48
N SER A 182 19.77 8.33 27.66
CA SER A 182 18.32 8.22 27.84
C SER A 182 17.85 6.77 27.80
N ASP A 183 18.41 5.93 26.92
CA ASP A 183 18.07 4.51 26.85
C ASP A 183 18.48 3.78 28.12
N VAL A 184 19.69 4.06 28.62
CA VAL A 184 20.18 3.49 29.88
C VAL A 184 19.28 3.86 31.04
N ILE A 185 18.84 5.12 31.12
CA ILE A 185 17.90 5.58 32.15
C ILE A 185 16.57 4.82 32.04
N GLN A 186 16.03 4.65 30.84
CA GLN A 186 14.79 3.92 30.63
C GLN A 186 14.91 2.43 30.97
N LEU A 187 16.06 1.80 30.71
CA LEU A 187 16.37 0.44 31.17
C LEU A 187 16.32 0.34 32.69
N PHE A 188 16.97 1.25 33.41
CA PHE A 188 16.94 1.26 34.88
C PHE A 188 15.53 1.47 35.43
N GLN A 189 14.74 2.36 34.81
CA GLN A 189 13.33 2.55 35.19
C GLN A 189 12.51 1.27 35.01
N TYR A 190 12.83 0.46 34.00
CA TYR A 190 12.19 -0.83 33.77
C TYR A 190 12.60 -1.88 34.81
N LEU A 191 13.89 -1.91 35.20
CA LEU A 191 14.42 -2.89 36.16
C LEU A 191 14.05 -2.64 37.63
N VAL A 192 13.64 -1.42 37.97
CA VAL A 192 13.23 -1.04 39.34
C VAL A 192 11.74 -1.32 39.61
N LYS A 193 10.96 -1.70 38.59
CA LYS A 193 9.57 -2.15 38.72
C LYS A 193 9.49 -3.65 39.00
#